data_AF-A0AAN6MBA0-F1
#
_entry.id   AF-A0AAN6MBA0-F1
#
_cell.length_a   1.000
_cell.length_b   1.000
_cell.length_c   1.000
_cell.angle_alpha   90.00
_cell.angle_beta   90.00
_cell.angle_gamma   90.00
#
_symmetry.space_group_name_H-M   'P 1'
#
loop_
_entity.id
_entity.type
_entity.pdbx_description
1 polymer ?
#
loop_
_entity_poly.entity_id
_entity_poly.type
_entity_poly.pdbx_seq_one_letter_code
_entity_poly.pdbx_strand_id
1 'polypeptide(L)' 'MGELKPVSQFFSGQSVRLRGSTVVYKVVAVNSNLVTILVSNPQPDGQYLPFTPTSLQTVDESRLEGADDV' A
#
# COMPACT_ATOMS: atom_id res chain seq x y z
N MET A 1 31.19 9.31 -4.08
CA MET A 1 30.29 8.72 -3.06
C MET A 1 28.89 8.75 -3.65
N GLY A 2 28.33 7.59 -3.98
CA GLY A 2 26.94 7.51 -4.41
C GLY A 2 26.04 7.58 -3.18
N GLU A 3 25.08 8.49 -3.19
CA GLU A 3 24.05 8.59 -2.16
C GLU A 3 23.27 7.26 -2.14
N LEU A 4 23.28 6.56 -1.00
CA LEU A 4 22.45 5.37 -0.81
C LEU A 4 21.00 5.86 -0.77
N LYS A 5 20.30 5.75 -1.90
CA LYS A 5 18.86 6.00 -1.93
C LYS A 5 18.21 5.15 -0.84
N PRO A 6 17.33 5.72 0.02
CA PRO A 6 16.59 4.91 0.97
C PRO A 6 15.84 3.83 0.20
N VAL A 7 16.08 2.58 0.59
CA VAL A 7 15.33 1.43 0.09
C VAL A 7 13.96 1.53 0.72
N SER A 8 12.90 1.50 -0.08
CA SER A 8 11.55 1.54 0.46
C SER A 8 11.35 0.41 1.45
N GLN A 9 10.66 0.70 2.55
CA GLN A 9 10.31 -0.33 3.54
C GLN A 9 9.32 -1.37 2.98
N PHE A 10 8.64 -1.04 1.88
CA PHE A 10 7.57 -1.85 1.32
C PHE A 10 8.00 -2.60 0.06
N PHE A 11 7.33 -3.72 -0.23
CA PHE A 11 7.59 -4.55 -1.42
C PHE A 11 6.28 -5.03 -2.08
N SER A 12 6.36 -5.36 -3.38
CA SER A 12 5.19 -5.83 -4.14
C SER A 12 4.59 -7.10 -3.55
N GLY A 13 3.25 -7.17 -3.47
CA GLY A 13 2.49 -8.25 -2.84
C GLY A 13 2.22 -8.03 -1.35
N GLN A 14 2.92 -7.10 -0.69
CA GLN A 14 2.72 -6.79 0.73
C GLN A 14 1.36 -6.13 0.97
N SER A 15 0.70 -6.53 2.07
CA SER A 15 -0.52 -5.88 2.56
C SER A 15 -0.17 -4.64 3.37
N VAL A 16 -0.80 -3.52 3.06
CA VAL A 16 -0.56 -2.22 3.71
C VAL A 16 -1.87 -1.47 3.94
N ARG A 17 -1.83 -0.49 4.83
CA ARG A 17 -2.90 0.51 5.01
C ARG A 17 -2.33 1.91 4.81
N LEU A 18 -3.22 2.83 4.44
CA LEU A 18 -2.93 4.25 4.65
C LEU A 18 -3.08 4.54 6.14
N ARG A 19 -2.13 5.29 6.72
CA ARG A 19 -2.16 5.63 8.15
C ARG A 19 -3.50 6.25 8.54
N GLY A 20 -4.16 5.64 9.52
CA GLY A 20 -5.49 6.06 10.00
C GLY A 20 -6.66 5.59 9.14
N SER A 21 -6.43 4.73 8.15
CA SER A 21 -7.46 4.05 7.37
C SER A 21 -7.59 2.59 7.81
N THR A 22 -8.81 2.05 7.77
CA THR A 22 -9.06 0.62 7.98
C THR A 22 -8.95 -0.19 6.68
N VAL A 23 -8.95 0.48 5.52
CA VAL A 23 -8.92 -0.16 4.21
C VAL A 23 -7.55 -0.80 3.98
N VAL A 24 -7.56 -2.10 3.68
CA VAL A 24 -6.37 -2.86 3.30
C VAL A 24 -6.15 -2.77 1.80
N TYR A 25 -4.90 -2.51 1.45
CA TYR A 25 -4.39 -2.48 0.08
C TYR A 25 -3.28 -3.52 -0.08
N LYS A 26 -3.03 -3.93 -1.32
CA LYS A 26 -1.81 -4.63 -1.73
C LYS A 26 -0.89 -3.67 -2.47
N VAL A 27 0.39 -3.70 -2.12
CA VAL A 27 1.44 -3.02 -2.90
C VAL A 27 1.58 -3.74 -4.24
N VAL A 28 1.50 -3.00 -5.34
CA VAL A 28 1.67 -3.57 -6.70
C VAL A 28 2.97 -3.11 -7.35
N ALA A 29 3.47 -1.92 -7.02
CA ALA A 29 4.75 -1.41 -7.48
C ALA A 29 5.40 -0.49 -6.44
N VAL A 30 6.74 -0.44 -6.46
CA VAL A 30 7.56 0.41 -5.59
C VAL A 30 8.58 1.13 -6.45
N ASN A 31 8.65 2.45 -6.32
CA ASN A 31 9.58 3.30 -7.06
C ASN A 31 10.18 4.35 -6.11
N SER A 32 11.35 4.04 -5.56
CA SER A 32 11.99 4.86 -4.51
C SER A 32 11.03 5.04 -3.32
N ASN A 33 10.66 6.27 -2.95
CA ASN A 33 9.71 6.57 -1.87
C ASN A 33 8.23 6.49 -2.30
N LEU A 34 7.94 6.27 -3.59
CA LEU A 34 6.58 6.19 -4.11
C LEU A 34 6.14 4.73 -4.20
N VAL A 35 4.97 4.43 -3.64
CA VAL A 35 4.38 3.09 -3.58
C VAL A 35 3.02 3.12 -4.26
N THR A 36 2.84 2.29 -5.27
CA THR A 36 1.54 2.08 -5.91
C THR A 36 0.81 0.96 -5.19
N ILE A 37 -0.40 1.27 -4.70
CA ILE A 37 -1.24 0.39 -3.92
C ILE A 37 -2.57 0.15 -4.62
N LEU A 38 -3.08 -1.07 -4.52
CA LEU A 38 -4.37 -1.51 -5.05
C LEU A 38 -5.24 -1.98 -3.89
N VAL A 39 -6.49 -1.53 -3.80
CA VAL A 39 -7.45 -1.98 -2.79
C VAL A 39 -7.53 -3.52 -2.82
N SER A 40 -7.34 -4.15 -1.66
CA SER A 40 -7.56 -5.59 -1.51
C SER A 40 -9.06 -5.86 -1.50
N ASN A 41 -9.53 -6.87 -2.23
CA ASN A 41 -10.95 -7.21 -2.25
C ASN A 41 -11.10 -8.75 -2.32
N PRO A 42 -11.84 -9.40 -1.41
CA PRO A 42 -12.54 -8.80 -0.26
C PRO A 42 -11.59 -8.16 0.77
N GLN A 43 -12.14 -7.27 1.60
CA GLN A 43 -11.47 -6.81 2.81
C GLN A 43 -11.40 -7.97 3.83
N PRO A 44 -10.49 -7.89 4.83
CA PRO A 44 -10.30 -8.98 5.80
C PRO A 44 -11.53 -9.34 6.62
N ASP A 45 -12.44 -8.37 6.82
CA ASP A 45 -13.72 -8.55 7.47
C ASP A 45 -14.79 -9.18 6.56
N GLY A 46 -14.42 -9.54 5.33
CA GLY A 46 -15.29 -10.14 4.32
C GLY A 46 -16.12 -9.12 3.54
N GLN A 47 -16.00 -7.81 3.82
CA GLN A 47 -16.72 -6.78 3.08
C GLN A 47 -16.10 -6.57 1.70
N TYR A 48 -16.96 -6.31 0.71
CA TYR A 48 -16.53 -5.93 -0.62
C TYR A 48 -16.58 -4.42 -0.77
N LEU A 49 -15.46 -3.82 -1.16
CA LEU A 49 -15.43 -2.41 -1.52
C LEU A 49 -15.78 -2.23 -3.01
N PRO A 50 -16.56 -1.20 -3.38
CA PRO A 50 -16.85 -0.90 -4.78
C PRO A 50 -15.58 -0.50 -5.51
N PHE A 51 -15.44 -0.93 -6.78
CA PHE A 51 -14.30 -0.55 -7.60
C PHE A 51 -14.46 0.91 -8.06
N THR A 52 -13.72 1.81 -7.42
CA THR A 52 -13.66 3.25 -7.75
C THR A 52 -12.33 3.60 -8.43
N PRO A 53 -12.20 4.77 -9.07
CA PRO A 53 -10.93 5.23 -9.63
C PRO A 53 -9.78 5.32 -8.62
N THR A 54 -10.09 5.45 -7.32
CA THR A 54 -9.11 5.46 -6.22
C THR A 54 -8.71 4.07 -5.74
N SER A 55 -9.22 3.01 -6.38
CA SER A 55 -8.83 1.63 -6.04
C SER A 55 -7.36 1.38 -6.32
N LEU A 56 -6.78 2.04 -7.31
CA LEU A 56 -5.34 2.04 -7.61
C LEU A 56 -4.81 3.46 -7.43
N GLN A 57 -3.80 3.64 -6.59
CA GLN A 57 -3.19 4.94 -6.37
C GLN A 57 -1.72 4.83 -6.02
N THR A 58 -0.96 5.88 -6.33
CA THR A 58 0.45 6.01 -5.94
C THR A 58 0.56 7.02 -4.81
N VAL A 59 1.21 6.63 -3.72
CA VAL A 59 1.38 7.45 -2.51
C VAL A 59 2.83 7.44 -2.06
N ASP A 60 3.20 8.41 -1.23
CA ASP A 60 4.48 8.38 -0.53
C ASP A 60 4.47 7.32 0.59
N GLU A 61 5.56 6.59 0.76
CA GLU A 61 5.67 5.50 1.74
C GLU A 61 5.48 5.96 3.19
N SER A 62 5.77 7.23 3.51
CA SER A 62 5.52 7.79 4.85
C SER A 62 4.04 7.84 5.22
N ARG A 63 3.15 7.68 4.24
CA ARG A 63 1.69 7.61 4.46
C ARG A 63 1.21 6.19 4.69
N LEU A 64 2.08 5.20 4.55
CA LEU A 64 1.75 3.78 4.70
C LEU A 64 2.13 3.26 6.07
N GLU A 65 1.43 2.21 6.46
CA GLU A 65 1.75 1.33 7.58
C GLU A 65 1.52 -0.13 7.16
N GLY A 66 2.26 -1.04 7.79
CA GLY A 66 2.08 -2.48 7.58
C GLY A 66 0.69 -2.92 8.04
N ALA A 67 0.07 -3.80 7.27
CA ALA A 67 -1.15 -4.50 7.70
C ALA A 67 -0.72 -5.91 8.17
N ASP A 68 -0.02 -6.00 9.29
CA ASP A 68 0.53 -7.28 9.77
C ASP A 68 -0.52 -8.18 10.44
N ASP A 69 -1.73 -7.67 10.70
CA ASP A 69 -2.85 -8.42 11.28
C ASP A 69 -3.70 -9.20 10.25
N VAL A 70 -3.32 -9.19 8.97
CA VAL A 70 -4.06 -9.84 7.86
C VAL A 70 -3.33 -10.99 7.20
#